data_AF-A0A561VXU2-F1
#
_entry.id   AF-A0A561VXU2-F1
#
_cell.length_a   1.000
_cell.length_b   1.000
_cell.length_c   1.000
_cell.angle_alpha   90.00
_cell.angle_beta   90.00
_cell.angle_gamma   90.00
#
_symmetry.space_group_name_H-M   'P 1'
#
loop_
_entity.id
_entity.type
_entity.pdbx_description
1 polymer ?
#
loop_
_entity_poly.entity_id
_entity_poly.type
_entity_poly.pdbx_seq_one_letter_code
_entity_poly.pdbx_strand_id
1 'polypeptide(L)'
;MAAPTATAALNATVFAPGDQMLLTVTYSDADTKPLTVTIVVTDAQGNSSAPVKVTAVIDPLTVTVTDNSGRTWTRVSDNGSVAVYRSVA
;
A
#
# COMPACT_ATOMS: atom_id res chain seq x y z
N MET A 1 -18.35 -0.20 5.67
CA MET A 1 -17.02 -0.35 5.05
C MET A 1 -17.17 0.11 3.62
N ALA A 2 -16.43 1.13 3.22
CA ALA A 2 -16.33 1.53 1.82
C ALA A 2 -15.56 0.43 1.06
N ALA A 3 -15.89 0.24 -0.22
CA ALA A 3 -15.12 -0.67 -1.05
C ALA A 3 -13.81 0.02 -1.48
N PRO A 4 -12.66 -0.65 -1.43
CA PRO A 4 -11.44 -0.12 -2.00
C PRO A 4 -11.58 0.05 -3.51
N THR A 5 -10.87 1.03 -4.06
CA THR A 5 -10.79 1.26 -5.51
C THR A 5 -9.40 0.94 -6.02
N ALA A 6 -9.31 0.45 -7.26
CA ALA A 6 -8.06 0.25 -7.96
C ALA A 6 -8.27 0.48 -9.45
N THR A 7 -7.34 1.20 -10.06
CA THR A 7 -7.24 1.40 -11.51
C THR A 7 -5.84 1.04 -11.95
N ALA A 8 -5.71 0.40 -13.10
CA ALA A 8 -4.45 -0.16 -13.57
C ALA A 8 -4.23 0.23 -15.03
N ALA A 9 -3.03 0.67 -15.36
CA ALA A 9 -2.65 1.04 -16.72
C ALA A 9 -1.24 0.53 -17.05
N LEU A 10 -1.11 -0.11 -18.20
CA LEU A 10 0.19 -0.48 -18.77
C LEU A 10 0.78 0.71 -19.54
N ASN A 11 2.11 0.77 -19.62
CA ASN A 11 2.82 1.78 -20.40
C ASN A 11 2.66 1.64 -21.93
N ALA A 12 2.14 0.51 -22.41
CA ALA A 12 1.78 0.29 -23.81
C ALA A 12 0.64 -0.74 -23.91
N THR A 13 0.02 -0.84 -25.08
CA THR A 13 -1.06 -1.79 -25.37
C THR A 13 -0.59 -3.04 -26.12
N VAL A 14 0.63 -3.01 -26.67
CA VAL A 14 1.27 -4.10 -27.40
C VAL A 14 2.74 -4.13 -27.00
N PHE A 15 3.28 -5.34 -26.84
CA PHE A 15 4.67 -5.59 -26.45
C PHE A 15 5.26 -6.70 -27.32
N ALA A 16 6.50 -6.52 -27.76
CA ALA A 16 7.29 -7.59 -28.34
C ALA A 16 7.91 -8.47 -27.24
N PRO A 17 8.27 -9.73 -27.52
CA PRO A 17 8.94 -10.58 -26.56
C PRO A 17 10.23 -9.93 -26.02
N GLY A 18 10.37 -9.89 -24.69
CA GLY A 18 11.51 -9.24 -24.03
C GLY A 18 11.33 -7.75 -23.73
N ASP A 19 10.25 -7.12 -24.19
CA ASP A 19 9.95 -5.72 -23.83
C ASP A 19 9.67 -5.58 -22.33
N GLN A 20 10.14 -4.48 -21.75
CA GLN A 20 9.80 -4.12 -20.39
C GLN A 20 8.35 -3.61 -20.31
N MET A 21 7.56 -4.27 -19.46
CA MET A 21 6.21 -3.85 -19.12
C MET A 21 6.23 -3.09 -17.79
N LEU A 22 5.62 -1.91 -17.76
CA LEU A 22 5.37 -1.16 -16.53
C LEU A 22 3.87 -1.03 -16.32
N LEU A 23 3.40 -1.51 -15.17
CA LEU A 23 2.02 -1.42 -14.73
C LEU A 23 1.94 -0.39 -13.60
N THR A 24 1.18 0.68 -13.81
CA THR A 24 0.86 1.66 -12.77
C THR A 24 -0.51 1.33 -12.21
N VAL A 25 -0.56 1.08 -10.90
CA VAL A 25 -1.79 0.81 -10.15
C VAL A 25 -2.05 1.99 -9.24
N THR A 26 -3.15 2.73 -9.47
CA THR A 26 -3.64 3.76 -8.56
C THR A 26 -4.77 3.17 -7.73
N TYR A 27 -4.65 3.24 -6.41
CA TYR A 27 -5.55 2.57 -5.49
C TYR A 27 -5.88 3.44 -4.29
N SER A 28 -7.03 3.18 -3.67
CA SER A 28 -7.46 3.89 -2.47
C SER A 28 -8.37 3.03 -1.62
N ASP A 29 -8.33 3.25 -0.32
CA ASP A 29 -9.37 2.79 0.59
C ASP A 29 -9.75 3.96 1.52
N ALA A 30 -11.04 4.28 1.57
CA ALA A 30 -11.54 5.38 2.40
C ALA A 30 -11.51 5.05 3.90
N ASP A 31 -11.41 3.76 4.23
CA ASP A 31 -11.35 3.28 5.60
C ASP A 31 -9.89 3.17 6.11
N THR A 32 -8.89 3.20 5.22
CA THR A 32 -7.47 3.29 5.62
C THR A 32 -7.19 4.64 6.29
N LYS A 33 -6.85 4.61 7.58
CA LYS A 33 -6.61 5.84 8.36
C LYS A 33 -5.38 5.73 9.26
N PRO A 34 -4.41 6.67 9.14
CA PRO A 34 -3.36 6.81 10.14
C PRO A 34 -3.94 7.45 11.40
N LEU A 35 -3.73 6.81 12.55
CA LEU A 35 -4.09 7.31 13.86
C LEU A 35 -2.82 7.52 14.70
N THR A 36 -2.78 8.59 15.48
CA THR A 36 -1.74 8.80 16.50
C THR A 36 -2.26 8.36 17.86
N VAL A 37 -1.61 7.37 18.45
CA VAL A 37 -1.88 6.89 19.80
C VAL A 37 -0.93 7.60 20.76
N THR A 38 -1.47 8.19 21.82
CA THR A 38 -0.67 8.76 22.92
C THR A 38 -0.80 7.85 24.13
N ILE A 39 0.34 7.39 24.65
CA ILE A 39 0.43 6.47 25.78
C ILE A 39 1.04 7.22 26.95
N VAL A 40 0.37 7.16 28.10
CA VAL A 40 0.86 7.62 29.40
C VAL A 40 0.64 6.48 30.39
N VAL A 41 1.67 6.13 31.14
CA VAL A 41 1.58 5.11 32.19
C VAL A 41 1.52 5.81 33.53
N THR A 42 0.56 5.43 34.37
CA THR A 42 0.42 5.93 35.74
C THR A 42 0.56 4.77 36.73
N ASP A 43 1.39 4.94 37.75
CA ASP A 43 1.57 3.94 38.80
C ASP A 43 0.46 4.02 39.88
N ALA A 44 0.48 3.10 40.85
CA ALA A 44 -0.52 3.05 41.93
C ALA A 44 -0.44 4.25 42.89
N GLN A 45 0.69 4.98 42.89
CA GLN A 45 0.92 6.18 43.69
C GLN A 45 0.45 7.45 42.96
N GLY A 46 0.07 7.35 41.68
CA GLY A 46 -0.41 8.45 40.86
C GLY A 46 0.67 9.19 40.06
N ASN A 47 1.91 8.69 40.03
CA ASN A 47 2.95 9.28 39.20
C ASN A 47 2.77 8.84 37.75
N SER A 48 2.90 9.78 36.81
CA SER A 48 2.77 9.52 35.37
C SER A 48 4.08 9.65 34.62
N SER A 49 4.26 8.83 33.59
CA SER A 49 5.35 8.98 32.61
C SER A 49 5.18 10.23 31.74
N ALA A 50 6.24 10.61 31.04
CA ALA A 50 6.09 11.48 29.88
C ALA A 50 5.24 10.77 28.78
N PRO A 51 4.47 11.50 27.96
CA PRO A 51 3.68 10.90 26.89
C PRO A 51 4.56 10.31 25.77
N VAL A 52 4.23 9.11 25.32
CA VAL A 52 4.80 8.48 24.12
C VAL A 52 3.78 8.49 22.99
N LYS A 53 4.20 8.87 21.78
CA LYS A 53 3.34 8.88 20.59
C LYS A 53 3.74 7.76 19.62
N VAL A 54 2.76 6.99 19.17
CA VAL A 54 2.95 5.92 18.18
C VAL A 54 1.91 6.10 17.07
N THR A 55 2.30 5.86 15.82
CA THR A 55 1.36 5.86 14.68
C THR A 55 0.88 4.44 14.41
N ALA A 56 -0.42 4.27 14.25
CA ALA A 56 -1.05 3.03 13.80
C ALA A 56 -1.82 3.30 12.50
N VAL A 57 -1.75 2.38 11.54
CA VAL A 57 -2.58 2.41 10.33
C VAL A 57 -3.72 1.44 10.55
N ILE A 58 -4.95 1.95 10.54
CA ILE A 58 -6.16 1.13 10.59
C ILE A 58 -6.55 0.76 9.16
N ASP A 59 -7.02 -0.49 9.02
CA ASP A 59 -7.45 -1.06 7.74
C ASP A 59 -6.40 -0.93 6.63
N PRO A 60 -5.20 -1.54 6.80
CA PRO A 60 -4.14 -1.41 5.84
C PRO A 60 -4.48 -2.15 4.54
N LEU A 61 -4.42 -1.43 3.42
CA LEU A 61 -4.65 -2.01 2.10
C LEU A 61 -3.40 -2.72 1.57
N THR A 62 -3.60 -3.93 1.03
CA THR A 62 -2.56 -4.70 0.34
C THR A 62 -2.87 -4.80 -1.15
N VAL A 63 -1.89 -4.51 -2.01
CA VAL A 63 -2.03 -4.59 -3.47
C VAL A 63 -1.21 -5.75 -4.02
N THR A 64 -1.89 -6.65 -4.74
CA THR A 64 -1.28 -7.79 -5.45
C THR A 64 -1.59 -7.70 -6.94
N VAL A 65 -0.63 -8.10 -7.77
CA VAL A 65 -0.77 -8.12 -9.23
C VAL A 65 -0.48 -9.52 -9.72
N THR A 66 -1.44 -10.09 -10.46
CA THR A 66 -1.31 -11.36 -11.16
C THR A 66 -1.85 -11.20 -12.57
N ASP A 67 -1.35 -12.01 -13.49
CA ASP A 67 -1.90 -12.14 -14.83
C ASP A 67 -2.14 -13.60 -15.19
N ASN A 68 -2.89 -13.83 -16.27
CA ASN A 68 -3.22 -15.16 -16.77
C ASN A 68 -2.08 -15.81 -17.58
N SER A 69 -1.01 -15.06 -17.85
CA SER A 69 0.18 -15.57 -18.55
C SER A 69 1.21 -16.17 -17.60
N GLY A 70 1.00 -16.09 -16.29
CA GLY A 70 1.92 -16.60 -15.28
C GLY A 70 3.19 -15.76 -15.14
N ARG A 71 3.20 -14.52 -15.65
CA ARG A 71 4.37 -13.64 -15.50
C ARG A 71 4.45 -13.14 -14.06
N THR A 72 5.68 -12.95 -13.58
CA THR A 72 5.93 -12.39 -12.25
C THR A 72 6.02 -10.87 -12.33
N TRP A 73 5.10 -10.19 -11.64
CA TRP A 73 5.12 -8.74 -11.49
C TRP A 73 5.93 -8.34 -10.25
N THR A 74 7.06 -7.67 -10.44
CA THR A 74 7.89 -7.17 -9.34
C THR A 74 7.50 -5.73 -9.01
N ARG A 75 7.17 -5.44 -7.75
CA ARG A 75 6.89 -4.07 -7.30
C ARG A 75 8.18 -3.23 -7.35
N VAL A 76 8.15 -2.14 -8.11
CA VAL A 76 9.26 -1.19 -8.30
C VAL A 76 9.16 -0.03 -7.32
N SER A 77 7.96 0.50 -7.10
CA SER A 77 7.72 1.60 -6.16
C SER A 77 6.31 1.53 -5.60
N ASP A 78 6.11 2.13 -4.43
CA ASP A 78 4.83 2.26 -3.77
C ASP A 78 4.86 3.48 -2.84
N ASN A 79 3.89 4.40 -2.99
CA ASN A 79 3.76 5.59 -2.15
C ASN A 79 2.50 5.58 -1.25
N GLY A 80 1.82 4.46 -1.13
CA GLY A 80 0.57 4.32 -0.35
C GLY A 80 -0.71 4.67 -1.12
N SER A 81 -0.61 5.09 -2.37
CA SER A 81 -1.76 5.37 -3.27
C SER A 81 -1.51 5.01 -4.73
N VAL A 82 -0.24 4.92 -5.12
CA VAL A 82 0.22 4.52 -6.45
C VAL A 82 1.37 3.54 -6.28
N ALA A 83 1.19 2.35 -6.85
CA ALA A 83 2.23 1.33 -6.95
C ALA A 83 2.60 1.12 -8.42
N VAL A 84 3.90 0.99 -8.69
CA VAL A 84 4.41 0.64 -10.02
C VAL A 84 4.99 -0.76 -9.95
N TYR A 85 4.59 -1.61 -10.89
CA TYR A 85 5.10 -2.97 -11.06
C TYR A 85 5.80 -3.10 -12.40
N ARG A 86 6.79 -3.99 -12.45
CA ARG A 86 7.54 -4.33 -13.66
C ARG A 86 7.40 -5.81 -13.95
N SER A 87 7.26 -6.12 -15.23
CA SER A 87 7.39 -7.47 -15.78
C SER A 87 8.07 -7.39 -17.15
N VAL A 88 8.24 -8.55 -17.79
CA VAL A 88 8.79 -8.67 -19.16
C VAL A 88 7.78 -9.46 -20.00
N ALA A 89 7.52 -8.97 -21.21
CA ALA A 89 6.59 -9.58 -22.15
C ALA A 89 7.05 -10.94 -22.67
#